data_AF-A0A655E8D6-F1
#
_entry.id   AF-A0A655E8D6-F1
#
_cell.length_a   1.000
_cell.length_b   1.000
_cell.length_c   1.000
_cell.angle_alpha   90.00
_cell.angle_beta   90.00
_cell.angle_gamma   90.00
#
_symmetry.space_group_name_H-M   'P 1'
#
loop_
_entity.id
_entity.type
_entity.pdbx_description
1 polymer ?
#
loop_
_entity_poly.entity_id
_entity_poly.type
_entity_poly.pdbx_seq_one_letter_code
_entity_poly.pdbx_strand_id
1 'polypeptide(L)' 'MLETLRQAGGQAARDRVTHQRDEGVEKIVASWPGRIDNQRALALGFVADKRFDDIIERFRQDDMEGRS' A
#
# COMPACT_ATOMS: atom_id res chain seq x y z
N MET A 1 2.96 7.41 -3.77
CA MET A 1 3.42 6.44 -2.76
C MET A 1 4.48 7.03 -1.83
N LEU A 2 5.75 7.19 -2.25
CA LEU A 2 6.80 7.66 -1.34
C LEU A 2 6.59 9.12 -0.85
N GLU A 3 6.06 9.99 -1.71
CA GLU A 3 5.62 11.34 -1.30
C GLU A 3 4.46 11.27 -0.31
N THR A 4 3.46 10.43 -0.57
CA THR A 4 2.32 10.18 0.34
C THR A 4 2.79 9.67 1.71
N LEU A 5 3.79 8.78 1.73
CA LEU A 5 4.43 8.30 2.96
C LEU A 5 5.12 9.44 3.71
N ARG A 6 5.83 10.33 2.99
CA ARG A 6 6.45 11.52 3.59
C ARG A 6 5.40 12.48 4.17
N GLN A 7 4.27 12.66 3.49
CA GLN A 7 3.17 13.52 3.95
C GLN A 7 2.51 12.97 5.21
N ALA A 8 2.25 11.66 5.27
CA ALA A 8 1.56 11.04 6.40
C ALA A 8 2.48 10.69 7.60
N GLY A 9 3.71 10.24 7.32
CA GLY A 9 4.67 9.77 8.33
C GLY A 9 5.88 10.67 8.57
N GLY A 10 5.96 11.81 7.86
CA GLY A 10 7.08 12.75 7.95
C GLY A 10 8.35 12.30 7.22
N GLN A 11 9.37 13.17 7.24
CA GLN A 11 10.65 12.91 6.58
C GLN A 11 11.38 11.69 7.16
N ALA A 12 11.34 11.51 8.49
CA ALA A 12 11.98 10.38 9.15
C ALA A 12 11.43 9.01 8.71
N ALA A 13 10.13 8.91 8.40
CA ALA A 13 9.57 7.68 7.85
C ALA A 13 10.04 7.44 6.41
N ARG A 14 10.14 8.50 5.60
CA ARG A 14 10.62 8.43 4.22
C ARG A 14 12.08 8.02 4.13
N ASP A 15 12.92 8.49 5.05
CA ASP A 15 14.36 8.21 5.07
C ASP A 15 14.71 6.75 5.37
N ARG A 16 13.77 5.99 5.96
CA ARG A 16 13.93 4.54 6.19
C ARG A 16 13.80 3.72 4.92
N VAL A 17 13.25 4.27 3.84
CA VAL A 17 13.05 3.55 2.58
C VAL A 17 14.24 3.78 1.64
N THR A 18 15.03 2.73 1.44
CA THR A 18 16.17 2.71 0.53
C THR A 18 15.85 1.94 -0.75
N HIS A 19 16.51 2.29 -1.84
CA HIS A 19 16.37 1.58 -3.12
C HIS A 19 17.53 0.60 -3.26
N GLN A 20 17.25 -0.68 -3.02
CA GLN A 20 18.20 -1.77 -3.22
C GLN A 20 17.56 -2.81 -4.14
N ARG A 21 18.24 -3.13 -5.24
CA ARG A 21 17.73 -4.09 -6.22
C ARG A 21 18.03 -5.51 -5.77
N ASP A 22 17.02 -6.36 -5.84
CA ASP A 22 17.09 -7.79 -5.50
C ASP A 22 16.45 -8.59 -6.63
N GLU A 23 17.27 -9.33 -7.38
CA GLU A 23 16.82 -10.08 -8.55
C GLU A 23 15.85 -11.22 -8.21
N GLY A 24 15.91 -11.78 -7.00
CA GLY A 24 15.00 -12.81 -6.54
C GLY A 24 13.60 -12.23 -6.29
N VAL A 25 13.54 -11.10 -5.59
CA VAL A 25 12.28 -10.35 -5.37
C VAL A 25 11.70 -9.86 -6.70
N GLU A 26 12.52 -9.32 -7.58
CA GLU A 26 12.07 -8.85 -8.91
C GLU A 26 11.40 -9.98 -9.71
N LYS A 27 11.99 -11.19 -9.72
CA LYS A 27 11.40 -12.36 -10.41
C LYS A 27 10.05 -12.77 -9.82
N ILE A 28 9.91 -12.73 -8.49
CA ILE A 28 8.65 -13.05 -7.81
C ILE A 28 7.58 -12.02 -8.19
N VAL A 29 7.89 -10.74 -8.05
CA VAL A 29 6.93 -9.65 -8.34
C VAL A 29 6.55 -9.62 -9.81
N ALA A 30 7.48 -9.89 -10.73
CA ALA A 30 7.21 -9.94 -12.17
C ALA A 30 6.24 -11.06 -12.56
N SER A 31 6.07 -12.09 -11.72
CA SER A 31 5.09 -13.16 -11.95
C SER A 31 3.65 -12.77 -11.58
N TRP A 32 3.47 -11.66 -10.84
CA TRP A 32 2.15 -11.24 -10.39
C TRP A 32 1.38 -10.52 -11.50
N PRO A 33 0.03 -10.69 -11.55
CA PRO A 33 -0.79 -10.00 -12.53
C PRO A 33 -0.79 -8.49 -12.28
N GLY A 34 -0.39 -7.70 -13.28
CA GLY A 34 -0.37 -6.23 -13.19
C GLY A 34 -1.75 -5.59 -13.03
N ARG A 35 -2.83 -6.33 -13.32
CA ARG A 35 -4.23 -5.97 -13.03
C ARG A 35 -5.01 -7.23 -12.70
N ILE A 36 -5.81 -7.16 -11.64
CA ILE A 36 -6.77 -8.20 -11.27
C ILE A 36 -8.16 -7.74 -11.71
N ASP A 37 -8.93 -8.63 -12.33
CA ASP A 37 -10.34 -8.38 -12.58
C ASP A 37 -11.11 -8.43 -11.25
N ASN A 38 -11.71 -7.30 -10.87
CA ASN A 38 -12.43 -7.15 -9.60
C ASN A 38 -13.93 -6.90 -9.79
N GLN A 39 -14.47 -7.13 -11.00
CA GLN A 39 -15.87 -6.81 -11.32
C GLN A 39 -16.86 -7.52 -10.39
N ARG A 40 -16.59 -8.79 -10.07
CA ARG A 40 -17.44 -9.57 -9.15
C ARG A 40 -17.47 -8.98 -7.74
N ALA A 41 -16.33 -8.52 -7.22
CA ALA A 41 -16.27 -7.93 -5.88
C ALA A 41 -17.06 -6.62 -5.83
N LEU A 42 -16.90 -5.76 -6.85
CA LEU A 42 -17.66 -4.51 -6.94
C LEU A 42 -19.17 -4.77 -7.04
N ALA A 43 -19.59 -5.79 -7.80
CA ALA A 43 -21.00 -6.18 -7.92
C ALA A 43 -21.61 -6.66 -6.58
N LEU A 44 -20.79 -7.15 -5.65
CA LEU A 44 -21.20 -7.57 -4.31
C LEU A 44 -21.16 -6.43 -3.28
N GLY A 45 -20.86 -5.20 -3.71
CA GLY A 45 -20.83 -4.02 -2.84
C GLY A 45 -19.50 -3.79 -2.12
N PHE A 46 -18.44 -4.55 -2.45
CA PHE A 46 -17.10 -4.23 -1.95
C PHE A 46 -16.62 -2.91 -2.55
N VAL A 47 -15.97 -2.09 -1.72
CA VAL A 47 -15.40 -0.80 -2.11
C VAL A 47 -13.88 -0.94 -2.11
N ALA A 48 -13.26 -0.58 -3.24
CA ALA A 48 -11.81 -0.50 -3.34
C ALA A 48 -11.34 0.89 -2.92
N ASP A 49 -10.19 0.96 -2.24
CA ASP A 49 -9.52 2.22 -1.96
C ASP A 49 -9.17 2.94 -3.26
N LYS A 50 -9.48 4.25 -3.30
CA LYS A 50 -9.32 5.07 -4.51
C LYS A 50 -7.96 5.74 -4.55
N ARG A 51 -7.36 6.00 -3.39
CA ARG A 51 -6.10 6.70 -3.26
C ARG A 51 -5.20 6.03 -2.24
N PHE A 52 -3.90 6.24 -2.42
CA PHE A 52 -2.91 5.65 -1.53
C PHE A 52 -2.91 6.28 -0.13
N ASP A 53 -3.34 7.54 -0.02
CA ASP A 53 -3.55 8.22 1.27
C ASP A 53 -4.65 7.58 2.12
N ASP A 54 -5.75 7.13 1.50
CA ASP A 54 -6.82 6.40 2.19
C ASP A 54 -6.28 5.15 2.90
N ILE A 55 -5.39 4.40 2.22
CA ILE A 55 -4.77 3.17 2.73
C ILE A 55 -3.90 3.45 3.96
N ILE A 56 -3.11 4.54 3.94
CA ILE A 56 -2.22 4.89 5.05
C ILE A 56 -3.04 5.31 6.28
N GLU A 57 -4.08 6.11 6.08
CA GLU A 57 -4.96 6.54 7.18
C GLU A 57 -5.69 5.35 7.80
N ARG A 58 -6.18 4.42 6.96
CA ARG A 58 -6.81 3.19 7.43
C ARG A 58 -5.87 2.36 8.31
N PHE A 59 -4.63 2.16 7.87
CA PHE A 59 -3.61 1.46 8.66
C PHE A 59 -3.31 2.18 9.99
N ARG A 60 -3.29 3.51 9.99
CA ARG A 60 -3.10 4.31 11.22
C ARG A 60 -4.19 3.98 12.25
N GLN A 61 -5.44 4.02 11.81
CA GLN A 61 -6.62 3.80 12.65
C GLN A 61 -6.73 2.34 13.12
N ASP A 62 -6.58 1.39 12.20
CA ASP A 62 -6.85 -0.02 12.47
C ASP A 62 -5.67 -0.72 13.18
N ASP A 63 -4.42 -0.43 12.81
CA ASP A 63 -3.24 -1.18 13.29
C ASP A 63 -2.38 -0.41 14.30
N MET A 64 -2.31 0.93 14.23
CA MET A 64 -1.46 1.73 15.15
C MET A 64 -2.23 2.29 16.34
N GLU A 65 -3.49 2.66 16.15
CA GLU A 65 -4.37 3.20 17.18
C GLU A 65 -5.28 2.11 17.79
N GLY A 66 -5.37 0.95 17.13
CA GLY A 66 -6.26 -0.17 17.46
C GLY A 66 -5.58 -1.41 18.04
N ARG A 67 -4.79 -1.27 19.12
CA ARG A 67 -4.57 -2.38 20.08
C ARG A 67 -4.72 -1.87 21.51
N SER A 68 -5.96 -1.90 22.01
CA SER A 68 -6.27 -2.08 23.44
C SER A 68 -6.90 -3.46 23.63
#